data_AF-A0A6B3AUV1-F1
#
_entry.id   AF-A0A6B3AUV1-F1
#
_cell.length_a   1.000
_cell.length_b   1.000
_cell.length_c   1.000
_cell.angle_alpha   90.00
_cell.angle_beta   90.00
_cell.angle_gamma   90.00
#
_symmetry.space_group_name_H-M   'P 1'
#
loop_
_entity.id
_entity.type
_entity.pdbx_description
1 polymer ?
#
loop_
_entity_poly.entity_id
_entity_poly.type
_entity_poly.pdbx_seq_one_letter_code
_entity_poly.pdbx_strand_id
1 'polypeptide(L)'
;MTHRPTGEPPHPVRPHPAEAAWHGRPPAPADTDPAVLAALLHRHGWRRRGGAPGRYGRWTPPGPADAATSLLIPDSRAFPDSDDLLAEALTALARAATPTAREILVSLAVPSDEIRWWRDAPAAPGGATAWTTEEDLRAAARRTLLAAA
;
A
#
# COMPACT_ATOMS: atom_id res chain seq x y z
N MET A 1 0.12 23.27 26.65
CA MET A 1 0.37 23.29 25.20
C MET A 1 1.74 23.90 24.98
N THR A 2 2.74 23.07 24.72
CA THR A 2 4.13 23.52 24.55
C THR A 2 4.38 23.67 23.05
N HIS A 3 4.35 24.91 22.55
CA HIS A 3 4.69 25.19 21.16
C HIS A 3 6.16 24.85 20.90
N ARG A 4 6.41 24.20 19.77
CA ARG A 4 7.77 23.94 19.25
C ARG A 4 8.44 25.28 18.89
N PRO A 5 9.69 25.56 19.31
CA PRO A 5 10.37 26.80 18.95
C PRO A 5 10.76 26.80 17.45
N THR A 6 10.47 27.88 16.75
CA THR A 6 10.60 28.06 15.28
C THR A 6 12.06 28.15 14.77
N GLY A 7 13.05 27.69 15.52
CA GLY A 7 14.48 27.92 15.23
C GLY A 7 15.32 26.67 14.99
N GLU A 8 14.74 25.48 15.04
CA GLU A 8 15.49 24.24 14.88
C GLU A 8 15.63 23.90 13.39
N PRO A 9 16.85 23.62 12.87
CA PRO A 9 17.00 23.15 11.49
C PRO A 9 16.16 21.88 11.31
N PRO A 10 15.48 21.70 10.16
CA PRO A 10 14.65 20.53 9.94
C PRO A 10 15.50 19.29 10.18
N HIS A 11 15.07 18.44 11.12
CA HIS A 11 15.73 17.15 11.31
C HIS A 11 15.75 16.44 9.96
N PRO A 12 16.86 15.80 9.58
CA PRO A 12 16.89 14.99 8.37
C PRO A 12 15.77 13.95 8.50
N VAL A 13 14.76 14.10 7.64
CA VAL A 13 13.64 13.17 7.56
C VAL A 13 14.27 11.84 7.18
N ARG A 14 14.17 10.82 8.05
CA ARG A 14 14.57 9.46 7.66
C ARG A 14 13.84 9.14 6.35
N PRO A 15 14.53 8.65 5.32
CA PRO A 15 13.86 8.22 4.10
C PRO A 15 12.75 7.25 4.49
N HIS A 16 11.60 7.40 3.85
CA HIS A 16 10.46 6.52 4.12
C HIS A 16 10.92 5.07 3.87
N PRO A 17 10.62 4.08 4.74
CA PRO A 17 11.12 2.71 4.57
C PRO A 17 10.84 2.12 3.18
N ALA A 18 9.73 2.52 2.55
CA ALA A 18 9.38 2.13 1.19
C ALA A 18 10.31 2.70 0.09
N GLU A 19 10.92 3.87 0.30
CA GLU A 19 11.91 4.45 -0.62
C GLU A 19 13.30 3.83 -0.45
N ALA A 20 13.66 3.42 0.77
CA ALA A 20 14.98 2.85 1.06
C ALA A 20 15.11 1.35 0.76
N ALA A 21 14.00 0.60 0.75
CA ALA A 21 14.05 -0.87 0.76
C ALA A 21 14.11 -1.54 -0.62
N TRP A 22 13.72 -0.86 -1.70
CA TRP A 22 13.65 -1.50 -3.02
C TRP A 22 14.90 -1.26 -3.86
N HIS A 23 15.84 -2.20 -3.81
CA HIS A 23 17.06 -2.19 -4.64
C HIS A 23 16.84 -2.65 -6.10
N GLY A 24 15.59 -2.72 -6.57
CA GLY A 24 15.28 -3.18 -7.93
C GLY A 24 15.36 -4.70 -8.13
N ARG A 25 15.79 -5.46 -7.12
CA ARG A 25 15.90 -6.92 -7.19
C ARG A 25 14.60 -7.58 -6.69
N PRO A 26 13.93 -8.41 -7.49
CA PRO A 26 12.79 -9.19 -7.03
C PRO A 26 13.17 -10.11 -5.85
N PRO A 27 12.23 -10.35 -4.91
CA PRO A 27 12.44 -11.30 -3.82
C PRO A 27 12.77 -12.68 -4.36
N ALA A 28 13.49 -13.49 -3.58
CA ALA A 28 13.86 -14.83 -4.03
C ALA A 28 12.60 -15.71 -4.11
N PRO A 29 12.46 -16.56 -5.17
CA PRO A 29 11.33 -17.48 -5.29
C PRO A 29 11.23 -18.42 -4.08
N ALA A 30 12.37 -18.91 -3.59
CA ALA A 30 12.46 -19.77 -2.40
C ALA A 30 11.92 -19.13 -1.12
N ASP A 31 11.88 -17.80 -1.04
CA ASP A 31 11.43 -17.06 0.15
C ASP A 31 10.01 -16.48 0.00
N THR A 32 9.41 -16.58 -1.19
CA THR A 32 8.10 -15.99 -1.49
C THR A 32 6.95 -16.98 -1.27
N ASP A 33 6.09 -16.75 -0.28
CA ASP A 33 4.87 -17.57 -0.11
C ASP A 33 3.86 -17.29 -1.25
N PRO A 34 3.43 -18.32 -2.03
CA PRO A 34 2.42 -18.14 -3.08
C PRO A 34 1.11 -17.55 -2.60
N ALA A 35 0.68 -17.87 -1.37
CA ALA A 35 -0.57 -17.37 -0.81
C ALA A 35 -0.47 -15.86 -0.49
N VAL A 36 0.67 -15.42 0.02
CA VAL A 36 0.96 -14.00 0.26
C VAL A 36 0.99 -13.23 -1.06
N LEU A 37 1.68 -13.76 -2.08
CA LEU A 37 1.71 -13.14 -3.40
C LEU A 37 0.29 -13.04 -4.01
N ALA A 38 -0.52 -14.10 -3.92
CA ALA A 38 -1.90 -14.09 -4.37
C ALA A 38 -2.77 -13.06 -3.63
N ALA A 39 -2.60 -12.92 -2.32
CA ALA A 39 -3.32 -11.94 -1.51
C ALA A 39 -2.94 -10.50 -1.91
N LEU A 40 -1.65 -10.22 -2.12
CA LEU A 40 -1.17 -8.92 -2.58
C LEU A 40 -1.70 -8.60 -3.98
N LEU A 41 -1.65 -9.54 -4.91
CA LEU A 41 -2.23 -9.38 -6.25
C LEU A 41 -3.70 -8.97 -6.16
N HIS A 42 -4.49 -9.69 -5.37
CA HIS A 42 -5.90 -9.37 -5.17
C HIS A 42 -6.11 -7.96 -4.58
N ARG A 43 -5.36 -7.62 -3.53
CA ARG A 43 -5.43 -6.29 -2.87
C ARG A 43 -5.12 -5.15 -3.83
N HIS A 44 -4.19 -5.34 -4.75
CA HIS A 44 -3.81 -4.35 -5.76
C HIS A 44 -4.63 -4.46 -7.07
N GLY A 45 -5.80 -5.12 -7.01
CA GLY A 45 -6.78 -5.12 -8.11
C GLY A 45 -6.48 -6.10 -9.25
N TRP A 46 -5.48 -6.96 -9.10
CA TRP A 46 -5.27 -8.05 -10.06
C TRP A 46 -6.40 -9.07 -9.94
N ARG A 47 -6.80 -9.63 -11.08
CA ARG A 47 -7.93 -10.55 -11.18
C ARG A 47 -7.44 -11.95 -11.52
N ARG A 48 -7.89 -12.94 -10.74
CA ARG A 48 -7.74 -14.36 -11.08
C ARG A 48 -8.73 -14.71 -12.19
N ARG A 49 -8.24 -15.10 -13.36
CA ARG A 49 -9.03 -15.39 -14.58
C ARG A 49 -9.28 -16.88 -14.83
N GLY A 50 -8.71 -17.74 -14.01
CA GLY A 50 -8.79 -19.19 -14.14
C GLY A 50 -7.51 -19.84 -13.63
N GLY A 51 -7.25 -21.07 -14.06
CA GLY A 51 -6.12 -21.86 -13.61
C GLY A 51 -6.47 -23.33 -13.52
N ALA A 52 -5.51 -24.15 -13.08
CA ALA A 52 -5.74 -25.54 -12.74
C ALA A 52 -5.85 -25.64 -11.21
N PRO A 53 -7.05 -25.92 -10.65
CA PRO A 53 -7.25 -26.01 -9.20
C PRO A 53 -6.27 -27.00 -8.55
N GLY A 54 -5.66 -26.59 -7.44
CA GLY A 54 -4.65 -27.36 -6.73
C GLY A 54 -3.26 -27.34 -7.38
N ARG A 55 -3.10 -26.60 -8.48
CA ARG A 55 -1.81 -26.44 -9.18
C ARG A 55 -1.42 -24.97 -9.26
N TYR A 56 -2.18 -24.17 -10.01
CA TYR A 56 -1.88 -22.75 -10.20
C TYR A 56 -3.12 -21.93 -10.57
N GLY A 57 -3.10 -20.65 -10.20
CA GLY A 57 -4.01 -19.61 -10.64
C GLY A 57 -3.38 -18.69 -11.70
N ARG A 58 -4.17 -18.28 -12.69
CA ARG A 58 -3.81 -17.27 -13.69
C ARG A 58 -4.29 -15.90 -13.24
N TRP A 59 -3.39 -14.94 -13.12
CA TRP A 59 -3.66 -13.57 -12.67
C TRP A 59 -3.36 -12.54 -13.77
N THR A 60 -4.24 -11.56 -13.93
CA THR A 60 -4.10 -10.47 -14.91
C THR A 60 -4.21 -9.11 -14.23
N PRO A 61 -3.48 -8.09 -14.70
CA PRO A 61 -3.45 -6.77 -14.06
C PRO A 61 -4.78 -6.03 -14.14
N PRO A 62 -4.99 -5.03 -13.26
CA PRO A 62 -6.09 -4.10 -13.40
C PRO A 62 -5.88 -3.20 -14.64
N GLY A 63 -6.96 -2.91 -15.37
CA GLY A 63 -6.93 -2.00 -16.53
C GLY A 63 -6.73 -2.68 -17.89
N PRO A 64 -7.00 -1.96 -19.00
CA PRO A 64 -6.95 -2.50 -20.36
C PRO A 64 -5.55 -2.46 -21.01
N ALA A 65 -4.65 -1.58 -20.54
CA ALA A 65 -3.35 -1.33 -21.17
C ALA A 65 -2.35 -2.50 -21.00
N ASP A 66 -2.45 -3.26 -19.91
CA ASP A 66 -1.52 -4.35 -19.57
C ASP A 66 -2.15 -5.75 -19.66
N ALA A 67 -3.27 -5.88 -20.37
CA ALA A 67 -3.99 -7.15 -20.51
C ALA A 67 -3.17 -8.29 -21.12
N ALA A 68 -2.02 -8.00 -21.74
CA ALA A 68 -1.07 -8.99 -22.25
C ALA A 68 -0.27 -9.69 -21.12
N THR A 69 -0.08 -9.03 -19.97
CA THR A 69 0.66 -9.62 -18.85
C THR A 69 -0.25 -10.59 -18.10
N SER A 70 0.17 -11.85 -18.03
CA SER A 70 -0.53 -12.90 -17.29
C SER A 70 0.47 -13.64 -16.43
N LEU A 71 0.22 -13.68 -15.12
CA LEU A 71 1.06 -14.41 -14.16
C LEU A 71 0.43 -15.76 -13.85
N LEU A 72 1.27 -16.78 -13.71
CA LEU A 72 0.86 -18.08 -13.17
C LEU A 72 1.43 -18.19 -11.76
N ILE A 73 0.55 -18.24 -10.76
CA ILE A 73 0.95 -18.35 -9.36
C ILE A 73 0.55 -19.74 -8.87
N PRO A 74 1.48 -20.54 -8.32
CA PRO A 74 1.12 -21.85 -7.79
C PRO A 74 0.12 -21.70 -6.63
N ASP A 75 -0.81 -22.64 -6.51
CA ASP A 75 -1.80 -22.61 -5.42
C ASP A 75 -1.14 -22.93 -4.06
N SER A 76 -0.02 -23.68 -4.06
CA SER A 76 0.79 -23.95 -2.86
C SER A 76 2.23 -24.34 -3.20
N ARG A 77 3.13 -24.27 -2.20
CA ARG A 77 4.52 -24.76 -2.29
C ARG A 77 4.65 -26.27 -2.55
N ALA A 78 3.61 -27.05 -2.26
CA ALA A 78 3.64 -28.49 -2.48
C ALA A 78 3.53 -28.87 -3.97
N PHE A 79 3.18 -27.91 -4.85
CA PHE A 79 3.15 -28.15 -6.28
C PHE A 79 4.59 -28.33 -6.81
N PRO A 80 4.91 -29.41 -7.56
CA PRO A 80 6.28 -29.72 -7.97
C PRO A 80 7.03 -28.58 -8.67
N ASP A 81 6.33 -27.79 -9.50
CA ASP A 81 6.92 -26.68 -10.26
C ASP A 81 6.72 -25.32 -9.57
N SER A 82 6.46 -25.30 -8.27
CA SER A 82 6.16 -24.07 -7.52
C SER A 82 7.28 -23.04 -7.63
N ASP A 83 8.54 -23.46 -7.50
CA ASP A 83 9.68 -22.54 -7.49
C ASP A 83 9.93 -21.92 -8.87
N ASP A 84 9.80 -22.72 -9.94
CA ASP A 84 9.90 -22.25 -11.32
C ASP A 84 8.76 -21.26 -11.65
N LEU A 85 7.52 -21.60 -11.29
CA LEU A 85 6.38 -20.71 -11.49
C LEU A 85 6.53 -19.39 -10.71
N LEU A 86 7.03 -19.43 -9.47
CA LEU A 86 7.31 -18.23 -8.69
C LEU A 86 8.44 -17.41 -9.32
N ALA A 87 9.50 -18.04 -9.81
CA ALA A 87 10.61 -17.34 -10.47
C ALA A 87 10.14 -16.60 -11.72
N GLU A 88 9.35 -17.27 -12.57
CA GLU A 88 8.75 -16.68 -13.76
C GLU A 88 7.78 -15.56 -13.40
N ALA A 89 6.90 -15.78 -12.42
CA ALA A 89 5.92 -14.79 -11.99
C ALA A 89 6.58 -13.51 -11.44
N LEU A 90 7.59 -13.64 -10.57
CA LEU A 90 8.31 -12.50 -10.00
C LEU A 90 9.10 -11.75 -11.07
N THR A 91 9.68 -12.47 -12.04
CA THR A 91 10.37 -11.86 -13.18
C THR A 91 9.40 -11.09 -14.09
N ALA A 92 8.25 -11.68 -14.40
CA ALA A 92 7.21 -11.04 -15.21
C ALA A 92 6.61 -9.83 -14.48
N LEU A 93 6.37 -9.95 -13.17
CA LEU A 93 5.88 -8.86 -12.33
C LEU A 93 6.89 -7.70 -12.27
N ALA A 94 8.19 -7.98 -12.16
CA ALA A 94 9.25 -6.96 -12.18
C ALA A 94 9.36 -6.21 -13.52
N ARG A 95 8.88 -6.81 -14.62
CA ARG A 95 8.86 -6.20 -15.96
C ARG A 95 7.52 -5.55 -16.31
N ALA A 96 6.47 -5.79 -15.52
CA ALA A 96 5.15 -5.24 -15.78
C ALA A 96 5.18 -3.71 -15.62
N ALA A 97 4.63 -2.98 -16.59
CA ALA A 97 4.58 -1.52 -16.60
C ALA A 97 3.50 -0.94 -15.66
N THR A 98 2.70 -1.79 -15.01
CA THR A 98 1.65 -1.37 -14.08
C THR A 98 2.23 -0.77 -12.80
N PRO A 99 1.74 0.38 -12.32
CA PRO A 99 2.17 0.95 -11.03
C PRO A 99 2.02 -0.03 -9.85
N THR A 100 0.97 -0.85 -9.87
CA THR A 100 0.67 -1.83 -8.82
C THR A 100 1.68 -2.98 -8.74
N ALA A 101 2.38 -3.32 -9.83
CA ALA A 101 3.40 -4.36 -9.80
C ALA A 101 4.58 -3.97 -8.91
N ARG A 102 5.02 -2.71 -8.99
CA ARG A 102 6.08 -2.19 -8.13
C ARG A 102 5.66 -2.22 -6.66
N GLU A 103 4.42 -1.84 -6.35
CA GLU A 103 3.90 -1.84 -4.98
C GLU A 103 3.84 -3.25 -4.38
N ILE A 104 3.43 -4.25 -5.17
CA ILE A 104 3.41 -5.66 -4.75
C ILE A 104 4.82 -6.14 -4.42
N LEU A 105 5.78 -5.85 -5.31
CA LEU A 105 7.17 -6.25 -5.15
C LEU A 105 7.81 -5.62 -3.89
N VAL A 106 7.55 -4.34 -3.63
CA VAL A 106 7.97 -3.66 -2.39
C VAL A 106 7.35 -4.33 -1.18
N SER A 107 6.04 -4.64 -1.24
CA SER A 107 5.30 -5.28 -0.14
C SER A 107 5.79 -6.71 0.17
N LEU A 108 6.36 -7.40 -0.82
CA LEU A 108 7.00 -8.71 -0.62
C LEU A 108 8.41 -8.62 0.00
N ALA A 109 9.17 -7.56 -0.32
CA ALA A 109 10.55 -7.42 0.14
C ALA A 109 10.67 -6.82 1.55
N VAL A 110 9.66 -6.10 2.01
CA VAL A 110 9.64 -5.50 3.35
C VAL A 110 8.67 -6.30 4.21
N PRO A 111 9.13 -7.01 5.26
CA PRO A 111 8.24 -7.55 6.28
C PRO A 111 7.50 -6.36 6.89
N SER A 112 6.25 -6.18 6.49
CA SER A 112 5.47 -5.00 6.84
C SER A 112 4.15 -5.48 7.42
N ASP A 113 4.00 -5.27 8.72
CA ASP A 113 2.72 -5.43 9.38
C ASP A 113 1.81 -4.33 8.81
N GLU A 114 0.78 -4.70 8.05
CA GLU A 114 -0.14 -3.71 7.50
C GLU A 114 -0.93 -3.06 8.64
N ILE A 115 -0.54 -1.85 9.04
CA ILE A 115 -1.29 -1.07 10.03
C ILE A 115 -2.34 -0.23 9.31
N ARG A 116 -3.60 -0.65 9.38
CA ARG A 116 -4.74 0.16 8.94
C ARG A 116 -5.22 1.04 10.08
N TRP A 117 -5.16 2.35 9.87
CA TRP A 117 -5.76 3.33 10.76
C TRP A 117 -7.07 3.81 10.15
N TRP A 118 -8.17 3.60 10.85
CA TRP A 118 -9.42 4.30 10.58
C TRP A 118 -9.74 5.17 11.78
N ARG A 119 -10.36 6.33 11.52
CA ARG A 119 -10.92 7.16 12.57
C ARG A 119 -12.41 6.87 12.60
N ASP A 120 -12.87 6.29 13.71
CA ASP A 120 -14.30 6.28 14.01
C ASP A 120 -14.65 7.65 14.59
N ALA A 121 -15.35 8.47 13.81
CA ALA A 121 -15.83 9.78 14.26
C ALA A 121 -17.30 9.61 14.67
N PRO A 122 -17.64 9.69 15.98
CA PRO A 122 -19.03 9.60 16.37
C PRO A 122 -19.82 10.72 15.70
N ALA A 123 -21.00 10.39 15.17
CA ALA A 123 -21.94 11.37 14.67
C ALA A 123 -22.42 12.24 15.84
N ALA A 124 -21.67 13.29 16.16
CA ALA A 124 -22.10 14.28 17.12
C ALA A 124 -23.38 14.96 16.60
N PRO A 125 -24.36 15.30 17.46
CA PRO A 125 -25.48 16.13 17.05
C PRO A 125 -24.94 17.50 16.65
N GLY A 126 -24.77 17.73 15.34
CA GLY A 126 -24.14 18.92 14.78
C GLY A 126 -23.21 18.68 13.58
N GLY A 127 -22.83 17.43 13.31
CA GLY A 127 -21.90 17.10 12.23
C GLY A 127 -20.47 17.62 12.49
N ALA A 128 -19.48 17.07 11.78
CA ALA A 128 -18.14 17.65 11.81
C ALA A 128 -18.19 19.01 11.08
N THR A 129 -18.06 20.11 11.81
CA THR A 129 -17.83 21.42 11.20
C THR A 129 -16.54 21.34 10.39
N ALA A 130 -16.58 21.80 9.14
CA ALA A 130 -15.38 21.90 8.32
C ALA A 130 -14.32 22.70 9.09
N TRP A 131 -13.07 22.25 9.04
CA TRP A 131 -11.94 22.82 9.79
C TRP A 131 -11.86 24.34 9.70
N THR A 132 -12.12 24.88 8.50
CA THR A 132 -12.16 26.32 8.24
C THR A 132 -13.23 27.06 9.05
N THR A 133 -14.42 26.48 9.21
CA THR A 133 -15.50 27.04 10.02
C THR A 133 -15.13 27.09 11.51
N GLU A 134 -14.42 26.08 12.02
CA GLU A 134 -13.94 26.06 13.40
C GLU A 134 -12.87 27.14 13.65
N GLU A 135 -11.97 27.35 12.68
CA GLU A 135 -10.96 28.40 12.72
C GLU A 135 -11.59 29.80 12.74
N ASP A 136 -12.59 30.03 11.88
CA ASP A 136 -13.33 31.30 11.83
C ASP A 136 -14.06 31.58 13.14
N LEU A 137 -14.70 30.57 13.74
CA LEU A 137 -15.37 30.69 15.03
C LEU A 137 -14.37 31.02 16.16
N ARG A 138 -13.21 30.36 16.20
CA ARG A 138 -12.14 30.68 17.16
C ARG A 138 -11.61 32.10 16.97
N ALA A 139 -11.40 32.51 15.72
CA ALA A 139 -10.91 33.85 15.40
C ALA A 139 -11.93 34.92 15.78
N ALA A 140 -13.22 34.68 15.55
CA ALA A 140 -14.31 35.56 15.97
C ALA A 140 -14.37 35.66 17.50
N ALA A 141 -14.40 34.55 18.22
CA ALA A 141 -14.42 34.52 19.68
C ALA A 141 -13.23 35.27 20.29
N ARG A 142 -12.03 35.10 19.73
CA ARG A 142 -10.82 35.83 20.17
C ARG A 142 -10.97 37.34 19.97
N ARG A 143 -11.50 37.78 18.82
CA ARG A 143 -11.73 39.21 18.56
C ARG A 143 -12.74 39.81 19.53
N THR A 144 -13.82 39.10 19.83
CA THR A 144 -14.82 39.54 20.81
C THR A 144 -14.22 39.70 22.20
N LEU A 145 -13.40 38.76 22.66
CA LEU A 145 -12.73 38.85 23.96
C LEU A 145 -11.73 40.02 24.02
N LEU A 146 -10.99 40.27 22.93
CA LEU A 146 -10.06 41.41 22.87
C LEU A 146 -10.79 42.76 22.79
N ALA A 147 -11.97 42.82 22.17
CA ALA A 147 -12.76 44.04 22.08
C ALA A 147 -13.50 44.38 23.40
N ALA A 148 -13.62 43.42 24.32
CA ALA A 148 -14.25 43.59 25.62
C ALA A 148 -13.28 43.92 26.77
N ALA A 149 -11.97 44.02 26.47
CA ALA A 149 -10.90 44.41 27.40
C ALA A 149 -10.57 45.89 27.27
#